data_AF-X0YIF9-F1
#
_entry.id   AF-X0YIF9-F1
#
_cell.length_a   1.000
_cell.length_b   1.000
_cell.length_c   1.000
_cell.angle_alpha   90.00
_cell.angle_beta   90.00
_cell.angle_gamma   90.00
#
_symmetry.space_group_name_H-M   'P 1'
#
loop_
_entity.id
_entity.type
_entity.pdbx_description
1 polymer ?
#
loop_
_entity_poly.entity_id
_entity_poly.type
_entity_poly.pdbx_seq_one_letter_code
_entity_poly.pdbx_strand_id
1 'polypeptide(L)'
;MINNIYNKIYSPPKFVLVEEIGKNLEFILKDKIKDIFKAGQDLLIEVSKENLYQLLKELKENPELKVNGFQSVATYKISKKNFLIINLTSFVNNFSVLIKIEISGRELENGCTEIVNVLGEFYEPVNFYRDRSKLISENSDIKIFCQSL
;
A
#
# COMPACT_ATOMS: atom_id res chain seq x y z
N MET A 1 35.04 -13.71 -16.63
CA MET A 1 34.39 -13.81 -15.30
C MET A 1 34.88 -12.68 -14.42
N ILE A 2 34.20 -11.53 -14.41
CA ILE A 2 34.48 -10.39 -13.53
C ILE A 2 33.12 -9.87 -13.05
N ASN A 3 32.43 -10.62 -12.18
CA ASN A 3 31.07 -10.26 -11.76
C ASN A 3 30.81 -10.39 -10.24
N ASN A 4 31.83 -10.61 -9.40
CA ASN A 4 31.57 -11.00 -8.00
C ASN A 4 32.33 -10.24 -6.91
N ILE A 5 33.02 -9.14 -7.21
CA ILE A 5 33.78 -8.40 -6.17
C ILE A 5 33.08 -7.11 -5.72
N TYR A 6 32.27 -6.45 -6.57
CA TYR A 6 31.63 -5.19 -6.22
C TYR A 6 30.28 -5.31 -5.49
N ASN A 7 29.67 -6.49 -5.45
CA ASN A 7 28.36 -6.71 -4.81
C ASN A 7 28.40 -6.90 -3.28
N LYS A 8 29.57 -6.81 -2.63
CA LYS A 8 29.71 -7.11 -1.20
C LYS A 8 30.00 -5.92 -0.28
N ILE A 9 30.19 -4.70 -0.80
CA ILE A 9 30.63 -3.57 0.05
C ILE A 9 29.67 -2.36 -0.02
N TYR A 10 28.90 -2.19 -1.09
CA TYR A 10 27.98 -1.06 -1.21
C TYR A 10 26.59 -1.53 -1.63
N SER A 11 25.61 -1.32 -0.75
CA SER A 11 24.20 -1.30 -1.14
C SER A 11 24.05 -0.30 -2.30
N PRO A 12 23.33 -0.62 -3.39
CA PRO A 12 23.18 0.33 -4.49
C PRO A 12 22.59 1.64 -3.97
N PRO A 13 22.94 2.82 -4.51
CA PRO A 13 22.54 4.12 -3.95
C PRO A 13 21.03 4.26 -3.68
N LYS A 14 20.20 3.63 -4.53
CA LYS A 14 18.74 3.57 -4.36
C LYS A 14 18.30 2.84 -3.06
N PHE A 15 19.04 1.83 -2.63
CA PHE A 15 18.72 1.05 -1.43
C PHE A 15 18.97 1.82 -0.13
N VAL A 16 19.95 2.73 -0.12
CA VAL A 16 20.23 3.60 1.02
C VAL A 16 19.13 4.67 1.14
N LEU A 17 18.72 5.24 0.00
CA LEU A 17 17.65 6.24 -0.06
C LEU A 17 16.33 5.71 0.50
N VAL A 18 15.95 4.47 0.17
CA VAL A 18 14.71 3.85 0.67
C VAL A 18 14.75 3.62 2.19
N GLU A 19 15.92 3.28 2.76
CA GLU A 19 16.07 3.13 4.22
C GLU A 19 15.97 4.48 4.95
N GLU A 20 16.57 5.52 4.39
CA GLU A 20 16.46 6.89 4.93
C GLU A 20 15.01 7.39 4.88
N ILE A 21 14.33 7.15 3.75
CA ILE A 21 12.90 7.45 3.61
C ILE A 21 12.07 6.72 4.66
N GLY A 22 12.34 5.42 4.89
CA GLY A 22 11.65 4.63 5.91
C GLY A 22 11.81 5.23 7.30
N LYS A 23 13.04 5.60 7.68
CA LYS A 23 13.33 6.24 8.98
C LYS A 23 12.68 7.62 9.12
N ASN A 24 12.67 8.42 8.05
CA ASN A 24 12.02 9.73 8.06
C ASN A 24 10.50 9.58 8.23
N LEU A 25 9.89 8.62 7.54
CA LEU A 25 8.46 8.32 7.69
C LEU A 25 8.13 7.84 9.10
N GLU A 26 8.95 6.96 9.67
CA GLU A 26 8.80 6.51 11.06
C GLU A 26 8.92 7.68 12.04
N PHE A 27 9.84 8.62 11.81
CA PHE A 27 9.99 9.81 12.66
C PHE A 27 8.81 10.79 12.54
N ILE A 28 8.26 10.99 11.34
CA ILE A 28 7.14 11.92 11.09
C ILE A 28 5.84 11.34 11.64
N LEU A 29 5.61 10.04 11.42
CA LEU A 29 4.34 9.40 11.74
C LEU A 29 4.34 8.73 13.12
N LYS A 30 5.51 8.49 13.73
CA LYS A 30 5.71 7.97 15.10
C LYS A 30 4.69 6.88 15.44
N ASP A 31 3.94 7.08 16.52
CA ASP A 31 2.96 6.16 17.11
C ASP A 31 1.75 5.84 16.19
N LYS A 32 1.71 6.42 14.98
CA LYS A 32 0.63 6.22 14.00
C LYS A 32 0.91 5.06 13.06
N ILE A 33 2.18 4.67 12.92
CA ILE A 33 2.60 3.49 12.17
C ILE A 33 2.96 2.41 13.17
N LYS A 34 2.61 1.17 12.85
CA LYS A 34 2.98 0.03 13.66
C LYS A 34 4.42 -0.40 13.38
N ASP A 35 4.76 -0.59 12.10
CA ASP A 35 6.10 -0.97 11.66
C ASP A 35 6.36 -0.50 10.22
N ILE A 36 7.62 -0.25 9.88
CA ILE A 36 8.08 -0.05 8.50
C ILE A 36 9.17 -1.07 8.19
N PHE A 37 8.96 -1.89 7.16
CA PHE A 37 9.92 -2.86 6.68
C PHE A 37 10.41 -2.48 5.29
N LYS A 38 11.69 -2.70 5.04
CA LYS A 38 12.22 -2.68 3.69
C LYS A 38 11.98 -4.03 3.02
N ALA A 39 11.37 -4.00 1.84
CA ALA A 39 11.11 -5.17 1.01
C ALA A 39 11.83 -4.99 -0.34
N GLY A 40 13.13 -5.26 -0.36
CA GLY A 40 13.95 -5.03 -1.56
C GLY A 40 14.12 -3.54 -1.85
N GLN A 41 13.50 -3.06 -2.94
CA GLN A 41 13.46 -1.63 -3.32
C GLN A 41 12.16 -0.94 -2.87
N ASP A 42 11.26 -1.67 -2.23
CA ASP A 42 9.96 -1.18 -1.80
C ASP A 42 9.91 -1.01 -0.27
N LEU A 43 8.93 -0.23 0.19
CA LEU A 43 8.60 -0.07 1.60
C LEU A 43 7.30 -0.81 1.91
N LEU A 44 7.31 -1.62 2.96
CA LEU A 44 6.11 -2.19 3.54
C LEU A 44 5.80 -1.46 4.84
N ILE A 45 4.66 -0.78 4.89
CA ILE A 45 4.22 -0.01 6.06
C ILE A 45 3.02 -0.73 6.67
N GLU A 46 3.14 -1.16 7.93
CA GLU A 46 2.02 -1.66 8.72
C GLU A 46 1.33 -0.50 9.44
N VAL A 47 0.05 -0.29 9.17
CA VAL A 47 -0.71 0.83 9.73
C VAL A 47 -2.11 0.38 10.12
N SER A 48 -2.69 1.01 11.15
CA SER A 48 -4.10 0.81 11.47
C SER A 48 -4.98 1.62 10.51
N LYS A 49 -6.26 1.22 10.35
CA LYS A 49 -7.17 1.90 9.43
C LYS A 49 -7.37 3.38 9.80
N GLU A 50 -7.33 3.71 11.09
CA GLU A 50 -7.55 5.06 11.63
C GLU A 50 -6.44 6.03 11.21
N ASN A 51 -5.22 5.52 11.02
CA ASN A 51 -4.05 6.32 10.66
C ASN A 51 -3.79 6.35 9.14
N LEU A 52 -4.59 5.63 8.34
CA LEU A 52 -4.40 5.55 6.90
C LEU A 52 -4.45 6.91 6.22
N TYR A 53 -5.42 7.77 6.57
CA TYR A 53 -5.55 9.09 5.96
C TYR A 53 -4.27 9.92 6.11
N GLN A 54 -3.72 9.96 7.33
CA GLN A 54 -2.52 10.72 7.61
C GLN A 54 -1.29 10.14 6.91
N LEU A 55 -1.17 8.81 6.85
CA LEU A 55 -0.12 8.16 6.08
C LEU A 55 -0.21 8.54 4.59
N LEU A 56 -1.40 8.43 3.97
CA LEU A 56 -1.58 8.76 2.55
C LEU A 56 -1.28 10.22 2.25
N LYS A 57 -1.68 11.12 3.15
CA LYS A 57 -1.35 12.54 3.05
C LYS A 57 0.16 12.77 3.02
N GLU A 58 0.88 12.18 3.97
CA GLU A 58 2.34 12.30 4.04
C GLU A 58 3.01 11.70 2.79
N LEU A 59 2.61 10.49 2.39
CA LEU A 59 3.15 9.82 1.20
C LEU A 59 2.96 10.65 -0.08
N LYS A 60 1.82 11.35 -0.21
CA LYS A 60 1.48 12.13 -1.40
C LYS A 60 2.06 13.55 -1.40
N GLU A 61 1.97 14.25 -0.28
CA GLU A 61 2.33 15.67 -0.16
C GLU A 61 3.81 15.89 0.15
N ASN A 62 4.51 14.91 0.75
CA ASN A 62 5.91 15.05 1.06
C ASN A 62 6.75 15.14 -0.23
N PRO A 63 7.53 16.22 -0.43
CA PRO A 63 8.29 16.46 -1.66
C PRO A 63 9.41 15.44 -1.89
N GLU A 64 9.88 14.75 -0.83
CA GLU A 64 10.87 13.68 -0.92
C GLU A 64 10.23 12.36 -1.39
N LEU A 65 8.94 12.14 -1.11
CA LEU A 65 8.26 10.87 -1.38
C LEU A 65 7.50 10.86 -2.71
N LYS A 66 6.62 11.86 -2.90
CA LYS A 66 5.81 12.04 -4.11
C LYS A 66 5.12 10.75 -4.60
N VAL A 67 4.55 9.98 -3.67
CA VAL A 67 3.80 8.76 -3.99
C VAL A 67 2.49 9.18 -4.66
N ASN A 68 2.47 9.15 -5.99
CA ASN A 68 1.42 9.75 -6.81
C ASN A 68 0.63 8.73 -7.64
N GLY A 69 1.11 7.49 -7.73
CA GLY A 69 0.42 6.40 -8.42
C GLY A 69 -0.28 5.46 -7.44
N PHE A 70 -1.52 5.11 -7.74
CA PHE A 70 -2.20 3.96 -7.16
C PHE A 70 -2.09 2.79 -8.14
N GLN A 71 -1.69 1.61 -7.66
CA GLN A 71 -1.56 0.41 -8.49
C GLN A 71 -2.70 -0.58 -8.21
N SER A 72 -2.89 -0.95 -6.95
CA SER A 72 -3.89 -1.96 -6.61
C SER A 72 -4.28 -1.93 -5.13
N VAL A 73 -5.43 -2.53 -4.85
CA VAL A 73 -5.83 -2.95 -3.51
C VAL A 73 -6.23 -4.42 -3.55
N ALA A 74 -5.77 -5.20 -2.59
CA ALA A 74 -6.06 -6.62 -2.50
C ALA A 74 -6.30 -7.04 -1.05
N THR A 75 -7.23 -7.95 -0.84
CA THR A 75 -7.44 -8.60 0.45
C THR A 75 -6.77 -9.97 0.43
N TYR A 76 -6.18 -10.37 1.55
CA TYR A 76 -5.63 -11.71 1.72
C TYR A 76 -5.84 -12.16 3.16
N LYS A 77 -5.98 -13.48 3.33
CA LYS A 77 -6.18 -14.12 4.62
C LYS A 77 -4.98 -14.99 4.94
N ILE A 78 -4.36 -14.75 6.09
CA ILE A 78 -3.33 -15.64 6.65
C ILE A 78 -3.86 -16.17 7.97
N SER A 79 -4.02 -17.49 8.03
CA SER A 79 -4.57 -18.18 9.20
C SER A 79 -5.94 -17.60 9.62
N LYS A 80 -6.02 -16.95 10.78
CA LYS A 80 -7.26 -16.35 11.34
C LYS A 80 -7.32 -14.82 11.15
N LYS A 81 -6.34 -14.22 10.46
CA LYS A 81 -6.24 -12.78 10.25
C LYS A 81 -6.52 -12.43 8.80
N ASN A 82 -7.28 -11.36 8.59
CA ASN A 82 -7.46 -10.79 7.26
C ASN A 82 -6.66 -9.51 7.17
N PHE A 83 -6.14 -9.26 5.99
CA PHE A 83 -5.31 -8.11 5.72
C PHE A 83 -5.71 -7.51 4.40
N LEU A 84 -5.55 -6.21 4.29
CA LEU A 84 -5.67 -5.45 3.06
C LEU A 84 -4.29 -4.89 2.71
N ILE A 85 -3.84 -5.17 1.49
CA ILE A 85 -2.63 -4.57 0.90
C ILE A 85 -3.06 -3.50 -0.08
N ILE A 86 -2.46 -2.32 0.07
CA ILE A 86 -2.56 -1.22 -0.89
C ILE A 86 -1.17 -1.09 -1.51
N ASN A 87 -1.12 -1.10 -2.83
CA ASN A 87 0.12 -0.87 -3.57
C ASN A 87 0.08 0.51 -4.22
N LEU A 88 1.04 1.34 -3.81
CA LEU A 88 1.23 2.70 -4.30
C LEU A 88 2.63 2.84 -4.89
N THR A 89 2.82 3.81 -5.78
CA THR A 89 4.11 4.04 -6.41
C THR A 89 4.45 5.52 -6.51
N SER A 90 5.73 5.83 -6.37
CA SER A 90 6.31 7.11 -6.75
C SER A 90 6.99 6.94 -8.09
N PHE A 91 6.38 7.46 -9.16
CA PHE A 91 6.99 7.41 -10.50
C PHE A 91 8.25 8.27 -10.59
N VAL A 92 8.29 9.39 -9.84
CA VAL A 92 9.41 10.33 -9.83
C VAL A 92 10.64 9.69 -9.16
N ASN A 93 10.42 9.01 -8.04
CA ASN A 93 11.50 8.43 -7.24
C ASN A 93 11.73 6.94 -7.53
N ASN A 94 10.90 6.33 -8.39
CA ASN A 94 11.01 4.96 -8.85
C ASN A 94 11.10 3.94 -7.69
N PHE A 95 10.17 4.04 -6.75
CA PHE A 95 9.96 3.06 -5.67
C PHE A 95 8.47 2.84 -5.42
N SER A 96 8.13 1.73 -4.77
CA SER A 96 6.75 1.42 -4.39
C SER A 96 6.58 1.35 -2.88
N VAL A 97 5.36 1.63 -2.43
CA VAL A 97 4.94 1.54 -1.04
C VAL A 97 3.77 0.56 -0.97
N LEU A 98 4.00 -0.51 -0.23
CA LEU A 98 2.99 -1.47 0.18
C LEU A 98 2.48 -1.05 1.55
N ILE A 99 1.19 -0.75 1.66
CA ILE A 99 0.54 -0.49 2.95
C ILE A 99 -0.22 -1.74 3.33
N LYS A 100 0.03 -2.26 4.52
CA LYS A 100 -0.64 -3.43 5.09
C LYS A 100 -1.50 -3.02 6.28
N ILE A 101 -2.78 -3.34 6.20
CA ILE A 101 -3.77 -3.06 7.24
C ILE A 101 -4.38 -4.38 7.68
N GLU A 102 -4.37 -4.69 8.98
CA GLU A 102 -5.09 -5.82 9.54
C GLU A 102 -6.58 -5.46 9.68
N ILE A 103 -7.47 -6.29 9.15
CA ILE A 103 -8.92 -6.09 9.21
C ILE A 103 -9.56 -7.28 9.92
N SER A 104 -10.46 -7.01 10.87
CA SER A 104 -11.20 -8.05 11.55
C SER A 104 -12.14 -8.76 10.56
N GLY A 105 -12.31 -10.07 10.68
CA GLY A 105 -13.19 -10.82 9.76
C GLY A 105 -14.65 -10.37 9.77
N ARG A 106 -15.10 -9.70 10.84
CA ARG A 106 -16.44 -9.11 10.96
C ARG A 106 -16.55 -7.75 10.24
N GLU A 107 -15.44 -7.07 10.02
CA GLU A 107 -15.36 -5.75 9.38
C GLU A 107 -14.91 -5.83 7.93
N LEU A 108 -14.85 -7.01 7.32
CA LEU A 108 -14.21 -7.17 6.02
C LEU A 108 -14.91 -6.35 4.94
N GLU A 109 -16.25 -6.33 4.87
CA GLU A 109 -16.99 -5.52 3.90
C GLU A 109 -16.98 -4.02 4.25
N ASN A 110 -17.34 -3.66 5.49
CA ASN A 110 -17.43 -2.26 5.92
C ASN A 110 -16.04 -1.58 5.98
N GLY A 111 -15.04 -2.26 6.55
CA GLY A 111 -13.68 -1.78 6.65
C GLY A 111 -12.98 -1.65 5.30
N CYS A 112 -13.24 -2.57 4.35
CA CYS A 112 -12.77 -2.38 2.97
C CYS A 112 -13.40 -1.15 2.33
N THR A 113 -14.70 -0.91 2.54
CA THR A 113 -15.40 0.27 2.01
C THR A 113 -14.82 1.56 2.58
N GLU A 114 -14.60 1.63 3.89
CA GLU A 114 -13.96 2.77 4.57
C GLU A 114 -12.56 3.05 3.99
N ILE A 115 -11.73 2.02 3.84
CA ILE A 115 -10.37 2.15 3.30
C ILE A 115 -10.38 2.63 1.84
N VAL A 116 -11.26 2.06 1.00
CA VAL A 116 -11.41 2.48 -0.40
C VAL A 116 -11.95 3.92 -0.48
N ASN A 117 -12.81 4.32 0.44
CA ASN A 117 -13.28 5.70 0.52
C ASN A 117 -12.14 6.66 0.86
N VAL A 118 -11.34 6.37 1.88
CA VAL A 118 -10.16 7.19 2.21
C VAL A 118 -9.20 7.27 1.02
N LEU A 119 -8.89 6.13 0.39
CA LEU A 119 -7.99 6.09 -0.77
C LEU A 119 -8.48 6.92 -1.96
N GLY A 120 -9.78 6.92 -2.24
CA GLY A 120 -10.36 7.66 -3.36
C GLY A 120 -10.35 9.19 -3.19
N GLU A 121 -10.06 9.71 -1.99
CA GLU A 121 -9.76 11.14 -1.80
C GLU A 121 -8.37 11.51 -2.33
N PHE A 122 -7.45 10.55 -2.37
CA PHE A 122 -6.07 10.77 -2.81
C PHE A 122 -5.81 10.28 -4.23
N TYR A 123 -6.48 9.23 -4.69
CA TYR A 123 -6.18 8.60 -5.98
C TYR A 123 -7.47 8.30 -6.76
N GLU A 124 -7.67 9.02 -7.86
CA GLU A 124 -8.84 8.86 -8.73
C GLU A 124 -9.08 7.42 -9.22
N PRO A 125 -8.05 6.62 -9.59
CA PRO A 125 -8.27 5.24 -10.05
C PRO A 125 -8.91 4.30 -9.01
N VAL A 126 -8.89 4.68 -7.73
CA VAL A 126 -9.52 3.91 -6.64
C VAL A 126 -11.03 3.85 -6.80
N ASN A 127 -11.65 4.83 -7.45
CA ASN A 127 -13.10 4.86 -7.65
C ASN A 127 -13.64 3.61 -8.36
N PHE A 128 -12.82 2.94 -9.19
CA PHE A 128 -13.15 1.64 -9.77
C PHE A 128 -13.55 0.59 -8.72
N TYR A 129 -12.95 0.63 -7.53
CA TYR A 129 -13.23 -0.30 -6.44
C TYR A 129 -14.48 0.11 -5.63
N ARG A 130 -14.90 1.38 -5.66
CA ARG A 130 -16.15 1.85 -5.04
C ARG A 130 -17.37 1.36 -5.83
N ASP A 131 -17.30 1.47 -7.15
CA ASP A 131 -18.44 1.21 -8.06
C ASP A 131 -18.74 -0.29 -8.26
N ARG A 132 -17.83 -1.18 -7.86
CA ARG A 132 -18.07 -2.63 -7.96
C ARG A 132 -19.22 -3.14 -7.09
N SER A 133 -19.54 -2.47 -5.98
CA SER A 133 -20.75 -2.74 -5.19
C SER A 133 -22.04 -2.53 -6.00
N LYS A 134 -22.03 -1.62 -6.98
CA LYS A 134 -23.16 -1.34 -7.90
C LYS A 134 -23.16 -2.22 -9.15
N LEU A 135 -22.04 -2.84 -9.50
CA LEU A 135 -21.90 -3.71 -10.68
C LEU A 135 -22.36 -5.16 -10.43
N ILE A 136 -22.61 -5.55 -9.18
CA ILE A 136 -23.36 -6.78 -8.87
C ILE A 136 -24.86 -6.46 -9.06
N SER A 137 -25.23 -6.06 -10.27
CA SER A 137 -26.65 -6.03 -10.65
C SER A 137 -27.07 -7.46 -10.96
N GLU A 138 -28.29 -7.83 -10.56
CA GLU A 138 -28.85 -9.18 -10.74
C GLU A 138 -28.82 -9.65 -12.21
N ASN A 139 -28.67 -8.73 -13.17
CA ASN A 139 -28.73 -8.93 -14.63
C ASN A 139 -27.40 -8.67 -15.37
N SER A 140 -26.25 -8.95 -14.76
CA SER A 140 -24.97 -8.85 -15.47
C SER A 140 -24.71 -10.12 -16.31
N ASP A 141 -24.59 -9.95 -17.64
CA ASP A 141 -24.33 -11.03 -18.61
C ASP A 141 -22.99 -11.75 -18.38
N ILE A 142 -22.02 -11.06 -17.77
CA ILE A 142 -20.73 -11.61 -17.39
C ILE A 142 -20.43 -11.21 -15.94
N LYS A 143 -20.36 -12.21 -15.06
CA LYS A 143 -19.95 -12.05 -13.67
C LYS A 143 -18.47 -12.45 -13.55
N ILE A 144 -17.61 -11.46 -13.37
CA ILE A 144 -16.18 -11.69 -13.10
C ILE A 144 -16.01 -11.92 -11.60
N PHE A 145 -15.94 -13.18 -11.19
CA PHE A 145 -15.57 -13.55 -9.83
C PHE A 145 -14.05 -13.38 -9.67
N CYS A 146 -13.63 -12.56 -8.71
CA CYS A 146 -12.25 -12.65 -8.24
C CYS A 146 -12.07 -14.05 -7.63
N GLN A 147 -11.02 -14.74 -8.06
CA GLN A 147 -10.72 -16.12 -7.67
C GLN A 147 -10.89 -16.31 -6.16
N SER A 148 -11.79 -17.23 -5.81
CA SER A 148 -11.91 -17.79 -4.47
C SER A 148 -10.58 -18.44 -4.08
N LEU A 149 -9.99 -17.95 -2.99
CA LEU A 149 -8.92 -18.60 -2.23
C LEU A 149 -9.49 -19.71 -1.36
#